data_AF-A0A4Y1ZNZ1-F1
#
_entry.id   AF-A0A4Y1ZNZ1-F1
#
_cell.length_a   1.000
_cell.length_b   1.000
_cell.length_c   1.000
_cell.angle_alpha   90.00
_cell.angle_beta   90.00
_cell.angle_gamma   90.00
#
_symmetry.space_group_name_H-M   'P 1'
#
loop_
_entity.id
_entity.type
_entity.pdbx_description
1 polymer ?
#
loop_
_entity_poly.entity_id
_entity_poly.type
_entity_poly.pdbx_seq_one_letter_code
_entity_poly.pdbx_strand_id
1 'polypeptide(L)' 'AYFWAGTTEKPSPEGFIVPDEFGTKQVLGKYSNQNIAITLPDGKKISDIKWLSVWCRKFAVSAI' A
#
# COMPACT_ATOMS: atom_id res chain seq x y z
N ALA A 1 1.73 6.91 -6.39
CA ALA A 1 0.87 6.24 -5.40
C ALA A 1 1.45 4.87 -5.09
N TYR A 2 1.14 4.30 -3.94
CA TYR A 2 1.63 3.00 -3.48
C TYR A 2 0.47 2.26 -2.82
N PHE A 3 0.52 0.94 -2.83
CA PHE A 3 -0.37 0.14 -2.00
C PHE A 3 0.09 0.23 -0.56
N TRP A 4 -0.83 0.62 0.30
CA TRP A 4 -0.59 0.84 1.71
C TRP A 4 -1.55 -0.03 2.49
N ALA A 5 -1.01 -0.90 3.34
CA ALA A 5 -1.82 -1.76 4.18
C ALA A 5 -1.45 -1.52 5.64
N GLY A 6 -2.41 -1.75 6.52
CA GLY A 6 -2.18 -1.66 7.96
C GLY A 6 -2.92 -2.74 8.71
N THR A 7 -2.36 -3.09 9.87
CA THR A 7 -2.97 -4.02 10.83
C THR A 7 -3.74 -3.30 11.92
N THR A 8 -3.69 -1.97 11.94
CA THR A 8 -4.43 -1.12 12.87
C THR A 8 -5.90 -1.06 12.48
N GLU A 9 -6.82 -0.92 13.45
CA GLU A 9 -8.25 -0.77 13.15
C GLU A 9 -8.57 0.46 12.28
N LYS A 10 -7.70 1.46 12.25
CA LYS A 10 -7.90 2.70 11.49
C LYS A 10 -6.76 2.97 10.49
N PRO A 11 -7.07 3.52 9.31
CA PRO A 11 -6.07 3.95 8.34
C PRO A 11 -5.12 4.95 8.98
N SER A 12 -3.84 4.56 9.06
CA SER A 12 -2.80 5.30 9.79
C SER A 12 -1.50 5.32 8.98
N PRO A 13 -0.66 6.36 9.12
CA PRO A 13 0.64 6.42 8.47
C PRO A 13 1.61 5.31 8.94
N GLU A 14 1.34 4.66 10.07
CA GLU A 14 2.04 3.47 10.60
C GLU A 14 1.75 2.15 9.84
N GLY A 15 1.13 2.23 8.66
CA GLY A 15 1.05 1.07 7.76
C GLY A 15 2.37 0.76 7.04
N PHE A 16 2.32 -0.26 6.19
CA PHE A 16 3.45 -0.72 5.38
C PHE A 16 3.13 -0.64 3.89
N ILE A 17 4.19 -0.49 3.09
CA ILE A 17 4.09 -0.49 1.62
C ILE A 17 3.99 -1.95 1.16
N VAL A 18 2.93 -2.25 0.42
CA VAL A 18 2.72 -3.55 -0.24
C VAL A 18 3.39 -3.49 -1.62
N PRO A 19 4.27 -4.44 -1.96
CA PRO A 19 4.86 -4.51 -3.29
C PRO A 19 3.80 -4.80 -4.35
N ASP A 20 4.07 -4.35 -5.56
CA ASP A 20 3.23 -4.55 -6.72
C ASP A 20 3.31 -6.01 -7.24
N GLU A 21 2.60 -6.31 -8.32
CA GLU A 21 2.56 -7.64 -8.95
C GLU A 21 3.93 -8.16 -9.40
N PHE A 22 4.88 -7.27 -9.69
CA PHE A 22 6.26 -7.61 -10.01
C PHE A 22 7.17 -7.76 -8.78
N GLY A 23 6.62 -7.67 -7.56
CA GLY A 23 7.39 -7.68 -6.31
C GLY A 23 8.13 -6.37 -6.05
N THR A 24 7.84 -5.31 -6.81
CA THR A 24 8.52 -4.03 -6.69
C THR A 24 7.74 -3.06 -5.81
N LYS A 25 8.46 -2.20 -5.09
CA LYS A 25 7.86 -1.10 -4.30
C LYS A 25 7.79 0.20 -5.12
N GLN A 26 7.62 0.08 -6.43
CA GLN A 26 7.65 1.22 -7.33
C GLN A 26 6.34 2.01 -7.29
N VAL A 27 6.40 3.25 -7.77
CA VAL A 27 5.22 4.11 -7.89
C VAL A 27 4.22 3.42 -8.82
N LEU A 28 3.02 3.18 -8.31
CA LEU A 28 1.91 2.65 -9.10
C LEU A 28 1.67 3.55 -10.32
N GLY A 29 1.74 2.94 -11.49
CA GLY A 29 1.33 3.56 -12.74
C GLY A 29 -0.18 3.70 -12.83
N LYS A 30 -0.65 4.20 -13.98
CA LYS A 30 -2.08 4.25 -14.26
C LYS A 30 -2.57 2.83 -14.58
N TYR A 31 -3.26 2.21 -13.63
CA TYR A 31 -3.99 0.98 -13.88
C TYR A 31 -5.33 1.31 -14.52
N SER A 32 -5.59 0.82 -15.74
CA SER A 32 -6.81 1.09 -16.48
C SER A 32 -7.46 -0.21 -16.92
N ASN A 33 -8.53 -0.63 -16.24
CA ASN A 33 -9.24 -1.89 -16.52
C ASN A 33 -8.33 -3.14 -16.43
N GLN A 34 -7.35 -3.12 -15.53
CA GLN A 34 -6.43 -4.23 -15.32
C GLN A 34 -6.67 -4.89 -13.96
N ASN A 35 -6.62 -6.23 -13.95
CA ASN A 35 -6.53 -7.00 -12.72
C ASN A 35 -5.08 -7.01 -12.25
N ILE A 36 -4.86 -6.74 -10.97
CA ILE A 36 -3.54 -6.75 -10.35
C ILE A 36 -3.47 -7.85 -9.30
N ALA A 37 -2.35 -8.56 -9.26
CA ALA A 37 -2.10 -9.60 -8.26
C ALA A 37 -0.96 -9.15 -7.35
N ILE A 38 -1.30 -8.49 -6.25
CA ILE A 38 -0.31 -8.03 -5.27
C ILE A 38 -0.08 -9.10 -4.20
N THR A 39 1.19 -9.36 -3.89
CA THR A 39 1.56 -10.29 -2.83
C THR A 39 1.87 -9.51 -1.57
N LEU A 40 1.31 -9.96 -0.45
CA LEU A 40 1.55 -9.34 0.83
C LEU A 40 3.00 -9.57 1.27
N PRO A 41 3.74 -8.51 1.64
CA PRO A 41 5.12 -8.65 2.04
C PRO A 41 5.20 -9.33 3.42
N ASP A 42 6.23 -10.17 3.59
CA ASP A 42 6.71 -10.64 4.88
C ASP A 42 5.77 -11.55 5.69
N GLY A 43 5.13 -12.53 5.03
CA GLY A 43 4.38 -13.59 5.72
C GLY A 43 3.17 -13.09 6.53
N LYS A 44 2.78 -11.82 6.34
CA LYS A 44 1.61 -11.22 6.97
C LYS A 44 0.35 -11.90 6.46
N LYS A 45 -0.50 -12.34 7.38
CA LYS A 45 -1.79 -12.93 7.02
C LYS A 45 -2.76 -11.83 6.61
N ILE A 46 -3.59 -12.13 5.61
CA ILE A 46 -4.74 -11.29 5.24
C ILE A 46 -5.62 -10.99 6.46
N SER A 47 -5.72 -11.94 7.41
CA SER A 47 -6.46 -11.78 8.66
C SER A 47 -5.96 -10.66 9.57
N ASP A 48 -4.66 -10.35 9.51
CA ASP A 48 -4.08 -9.24 10.29
C ASP A 48 -4.35 -7.88 9.64
N ILE A 49 -4.61 -7.86 8.33
CA ILE A 49 -4.79 -6.63 7.58
C ILE A 49 -6.22 -6.16 7.76
N LYS A 50 -6.36 -5.02 8.42
CA LYS A 50 -7.67 -4.40 8.66
C LYS A 50 -8.10 -3.52 7.51
N TRP A 51 -7.15 -2.94 6.78
CA TRP A 51 -7.43 -2.04 5.66
C TRP A 51 -6.29 -2.05 4.64
N LEU A 52 -6.68 -1.86 3.38
CA LEU A 52 -5.80 -1.65 2.23
C LEU A 52 -6.23 -0.35 1.55
N SER A 53 -5.29 0.53 1.25
CA SER A 53 -5.55 1.84 0.65
C SER A 53 -4.44 2.25 -0.29
N VAL A 54 -4.76 3.14 -1.21
CA VAL A 54 -3.78 3.72 -2.16
C VAL A 54 -3.28 5.03 -1.56
N TRP A 55 -1.99 5.09 -1.23
CA TRP A 55 -1.38 6.27 -0.60
C TRP A 55 -0.34 6.92 -1.50
N CYS A 56 -0.30 8.25 -1.54
CA CYS A 56 0.74 8.98 -2.26
C CYS A 56 1.64 9.74 -1.28
N ARG A 57 2.86 9.23 -1.06
CA ARG A 57 3.89 9.90 -0.23
C ARG A 57 4.37 11.25 -0.78
N LYS A 58 3.88 11.69 -1.95
CA LYS A 58 4.34 12.90 -2.65
C LYS A 58 3.77 14.22 -2.07
N PHE A 59 3.01 14.16 -0.98
CA PHE A 59 2.55 15.34 -0.23
C PHE A 59 2.80 15.15 1.27
N ALA A 60 4.08 15.07 1.66
CA ALA A 60 4.48 15.54 2.98
C ALA A 60 4.88 17.01 2.81
N VAL A 61 3.90 17.91 2.60
CA VAL A 61 4.15 19.33 2.84
C VAL A 61 4.14 19.48 4.35
N SER A 62 5.31 19.27 4.95
CA SER A 62 5.59 19.80 6.28
C SER A 62 5.72 21.31 6.10
N ALA A 63 4.61 22.04 6.23
CA ALA A 63 4.69 23.46 6.55
C ALA A 63 5.26 23.53 7.96
N ILE A 64 6.54 23.90 8.04
CA ILE A 64 7.25 24.33 9.24
C ILE A 64 6.56 25.50 9.91
#